data_AF-A0A3B0Y7I3-F1
#
_entry.id   AF-A0A3B0Y7I3-F1
#
_cell.length_a   1.000
_cell.length_b   1.000
_cell.length_c   1.000
_cell.angle_alpha   90.00
_cell.angle_beta   90.00
_cell.angle_gamma   90.00
#
_symmetry.space_group_name_H-M   'P 1'
#
loop_
_entity.id
_entity.type
_entity.pdbx_description
1 polymer ?
#
loop_
_entity_poly.entity_id
_entity_poly.type
_entity_poly.pdbx_seq_one_letter_code
_entity_poly.pdbx_strand_id
1 'polypeptide(L)'
;MTFTSEADFEVALINELKNKGWEDKVLKTPSEADLLQNWADILFQNNRGIDRLNDVPLSDTKMQQIVELKILTETPTITDSKQVIPYILN
;
A
#
# COMPACT_ATOMS: atom_id res chain seq x y z
N MET A 1 3.91 10.04 31.95
CA MET A 1 3.06 11.02 31.24
C MET A 1 1.66 10.42 31.17
N THR A 2 0.63 11.18 31.53
CA THR A 2 -0.78 10.77 31.43
C THR A 2 -1.45 11.64 30.36
N PHE A 3 -2.12 11.02 29.38
CA PHE A 3 -2.77 11.74 28.29
C PHE A 3 -4.22 12.08 28.64
N THR A 4 -4.68 13.26 28.22
CA THR A 4 -6.05 13.76 28.45
C THR A 4 -6.99 13.52 27.28
N SER A 5 -6.45 13.16 26.11
CA SER A 5 -7.22 12.82 24.91
C SER A 5 -6.48 11.79 24.05
N GLU A 6 -7.20 11.10 23.18
CA GLU A 6 -6.61 10.18 22.19
C GLU A 6 -5.73 10.92 21.18
N ALA A 7 -6.07 12.17 20.82
CA ALA A 7 -5.27 12.98 19.92
C ALA A 7 -3.90 13.33 20.51
N ASP A 8 -3.85 13.68 21.79
CA ASP A 8 -2.58 13.96 22.48
C ASP A 8 -1.70 12.71 22.56
N PHE A 9 -2.33 11.55 22.80
CA PHE A 9 -1.65 10.25 22.76
C PHE A 9 -1.12 9.91 21.37
N GLU A 10 -1.93 10.07 20.32
CA GLU A 10 -1.55 9.80 18.94
C GLU A 10 -0.33 10.63 18.52
N VAL A 11 -0.33 11.93 18.82
CA VAL A 11 0.81 12.82 18.52
C VAL A 11 2.08 12.37 19.24
N ALA A 12 1.98 12.04 20.53
CA ALA A 12 3.13 11.57 21.29
C ALA A 12 3.67 10.23 20.76
N LEU A 13 2.77 9.31 20.39
CA LEU A 13 3.13 8.01 19.82
C LEU A 13 3.81 8.16 18.46
N ILE A 14 3.26 8.99 17.57
CA ILE A 14 3.86 9.27 16.26
C ILE A 14 5.29 9.80 16.42
N ASN A 15 5.49 10.75 17.33
CA ASN A 15 6.82 11.33 17.57
C ASN A 15 7.81 10.29 18.10
N GLU A 16 7.37 9.40 19.00
CA GLU A 16 8.22 8.32 19.48
C GLU A 16 8.58 7.33 18.37
N LEU A 17 7.63 6.95 17.51
CA LEU A 17 7.89 6.04 16.39
C LEU A 17 8.92 6.61 15.40
N LYS A 18 8.84 7.91 15.09
CA LYS A 18 9.84 8.60 14.26
C LYS A 18 11.25 8.50 14.85
N ASN A 19 11.37 8.69 16.16
CA ASN A 19 12.65 8.52 16.87
C ASN A 19 13.17 7.06 16.86
N LYS A 20 12.29 6.09 16.57
CA LYS A 20 12.64 4.66 16.41
C LYS A 20 12.90 4.25 14.96
N GLY A 21 13.02 5.20 14.04
CA GLY A 21 13.35 4.92 12.64
C GLY A 21 12.13 4.60 11.77
N TRP A 22 10.93 4.89 12.24
CA TRP A 22 9.75 4.92 11.36
C TRP A 22 9.76 6.16 10.47
N GLU A 23 9.14 6.04 9.31
CA GLU A 23 9.08 7.08 8.27
C GLU A 23 8.48 8.40 8.79
N ASP A 24 8.98 9.52 8.27
CA ASP A 24 8.55 10.84 8.71
C ASP A 24 7.20 11.26 8.12
N LYS A 25 6.88 10.74 6.94
CA LYS A 25 5.62 10.97 6.25
C LYS A 25 4.49 10.19 6.93
N VAL A 26 3.68 10.89 7.71
CA VAL A 26 2.48 10.33 8.34
C VAL A 26 1.27 10.56 7.44
N LEU A 27 0.56 9.48 7.13
CA LEU A 27 -0.71 9.56 6.40
C LEU A 27 -1.83 9.96 7.36
N LYS A 28 -2.50 11.09 7.07
CA LYS A 28 -3.64 11.58 7.85
C LYS A 28 -4.87 11.63 6.95
N THR A 29 -5.86 10.80 7.28
CA THR A 29 -7.11 10.67 6.51
C THR A 29 -6.89 10.61 4.99
N PRO A 30 -6.01 9.71 4.49
CA PRO A 30 -5.73 9.61 3.06
C PRO A 30 -6.96 9.11 2.28
N SER A 31 -7.08 9.51 1.02
CA SER A 31 -8.00 8.86 0.10
C SER A 31 -7.50 7.47 -0.30
N GLU A 32 -8.35 6.65 -0.91
CA GLU A 32 -7.94 5.36 -1.47
C GLU A 32 -6.83 5.53 -2.51
N ALA A 33 -6.93 6.55 -3.37
CA ALA A 33 -5.90 6.87 -4.35
C ALA A 33 -4.56 7.21 -3.70
N ASP A 34 -4.56 7.96 -2.59
CA ASP A 34 -3.34 8.28 -1.84
C ASP A 34 -2.71 7.03 -1.23
N LEU A 35 -3.53 6.09 -0.72
CA LEU A 35 -3.06 4.82 -0.17
C LEU A 35 -2.43 3.94 -1.26
N LEU A 36 -3.09 3.84 -2.42
CA LEU A 36 -2.61 3.07 -3.56
C LEU A 36 -1.29 3.64 -4.09
N GLN A 37 -1.17 4.96 -4.20
CA GLN A 37 0.07 5.61 -4.62
C GLN A 37 1.18 5.37 -3.60
N ASN A 38 0.90 5.53 -2.30
CA ASN A 38 1.87 5.24 -1.25
C ASN A 38 2.37 3.79 -1.32
N TRP A 39 1.48 2.84 -1.62
CA TRP A 39 1.87 1.45 -1.80
C TRP A 39 2.69 1.23 -3.08
N ALA A 40 2.32 1.88 -4.20
CA ALA A 40 3.08 1.85 -5.44
C ALA A 40 4.51 2.36 -5.24
N ASP A 41 4.68 3.44 -4.48
CA ASP A 41 5.99 4.00 -4.15
C ASP A 41 6.83 3.02 -3.31
N ILE A 42 6.24 2.39 -2.29
CA ILE A 42 6.92 1.38 -1.46
C ILE A 42 7.33 0.16 -2.31
N LEU A 43 6.42 -0.33 -3.16
CA LEU A 43 6.72 -1.43 -4.07
C LEU A 43 7.83 -1.05 -5.05
N PHE A 44 7.82 0.16 -5.56
CA PHE A 44 8.87 0.67 -6.43
C PHE A 44 10.22 0.69 -5.71
N GLN A 45 10.32 1.34 -4.54
CA GLN A 45 11.58 1.43 -3.80
C GLN A 45 12.15 0.07 -3.42
N ASN A 46 11.29 -0.87 -3.03
CA ASN A 46 11.71 -2.23 -2.65
C ASN A 46 12.12 -3.09 -3.85
N ASN A 47 11.68 -2.74 -5.06
CA ASN A 47 11.85 -3.56 -6.27
C ASN A 47 12.54 -2.83 -7.42
N ARG A 48 13.15 -1.66 -7.21
CA ARG A 48 13.77 -0.85 -8.28
C ARG A 48 15.02 -1.46 -8.94
N GLY A 49 15.55 -2.55 -8.41
CA GLY A 49 16.73 -3.22 -8.95
C GLY A 49 16.57 -3.68 -10.41
N ILE A 50 17.72 -3.83 -11.09
CA ILE A 50 17.81 -4.11 -12.54
C ILE A 50 17.04 -5.38 -12.95
N ASP A 51 17.07 -6.43 -12.13
CA ASP A 51 16.36 -7.69 -12.41
C ASP A 51 14.86 -7.66 -12.06
N ARG A 52 14.34 -6.51 -11.62
CA ARG A 52 12.95 -6.34 -11.17
C ARG A 52 12.28 -5.21 -11.95
N LEU A 53 12.06 -4.06 -11.31
CA LEU A 53 11.42 -2.92 -11.95
C LEU A 53 12.40 -2.10 -12.80
N ASN A 54 13.72 -2.28 -12.63
CA ASN A 54 14.75 -1.59 -13.40
C ASN A 54 14.53 -0.06 -13.46
N ASP A 55 14.33 0.54 -12.28
CA ASP A 55 13.99 1.96 -12.11
C ASP A 55 12.73 2.45 -12.89
N VAL A 56 11.86 1.54 -13.34
CA VAL A 56 10.56 1.88 -13.94
C VAL A 56 9.43 1.78 -12.90
N PRO A 57 8.69 2.87 -12.62
CA PRO A 57 7.58 2.84 -11.68
C PRO A 57 6.41 1.98 -12.20
N LEU A 58 5.58 1.51 -11.27
CA LEU A 58 4.33 0.84 -11.62
C LEU A 58 3.33 1.87 -12.15
N SER A 59 2.68 1.56 -13.27
CA SER A 59 1.57 2.36 -13.77
C SER A 59 0.29 2.06 -12.99
N ASP A 60 -0.67 2.98 -13.03
CA ASP A 60 -1.98 2.83 -12.37
C ASP A 60 -2.66 1.50 -12.74
N THR A 61 -2.61 1.12 -14.03
CA THR A 61 -3.16 -0.16 -14.50
C THR A 61 -2.45 -1.36 -13.87
N LYS A 62 -1.12 -1.33 -13.75
CA LYS A 62 -0.35 -2.41 -13.10
C LYS A 62 -0.66 -2.48 -11.61
N MET A 63 -0.86 -1.33 -10.96
CA MET A 63 -1.29 -1.29 -9.56
C MET A 63 -2.69 -1.88 -9.36
N GLN A 64 -3.63 -1.56 -10.25
CA GLN A 64 -4.97 -2.18 -10.23
C GLN A 64 -4.89 -3.71 -10.36
N GLN A 65 -4.13 -4.21 -11.35
CA GLN A 65 -3.93 -5.66 -11.52
C GLN A 65 -3.37 -6.33 -10.24
N ILE A 66 -2.41 -5.68 -9.55
CA ILE A 66 -1.84 -6.20 -8.29
C ILE A 66 -2.89 -6.25 -7.17
N VAL A 67 -3.69 -5.19 -7.01
CA VAL A 67 -4.76 -5.14 -6.00
C VAL A 67 -5.79 -6.25 -6.24
N GLU A 68 -6.20 -6.43 -7.49
CA GLU A 68 -7.17 -7.45 -7.89
C GLU A 68 -6.64 -8.88 -7.63
N LEU A 69 -5.38 -9.14 -7.93
CA LEU A 69 -4.74 -10.43 -7.64
C LEU A 69 -4.68 -10.71 -6.13
N LYS A 70 -4.35 -9.71 -5.30
CA LYS A 70 -4.31 -9.87 -3.85
C LYS A 70 -5.67 -10.30 -3.29
N ILE A 71 -6.74 -9.60 -3.71
CA ILE A 71 -8.13 -9.92 -3.32
C ILE A 71 -8.50 -11.35 -3.72
N LEU A 72 -8.12 -11.76 -4.93
CA LEU A 72 -8.39 -13.12 -5.44
C LEU A 72 -7.66 -14.20 -4.63
N THR A 73 -6.42 -13.94 -4.18
CA THR A 73 -5.62 -14.91 -3.43
C THR A 73 -6.01 -15.05 -1.96
N GLU A 74 -6.58 -14.02 -1.34
CA GLU A 74 -6.96 -14.02 0.07
C GLU A 74 -8.42 -14.42 0.32
N THR A 75 -9.23 -14.51 -0.74
CA THR A 75 -10.62 -14.92 -0.65
C THR A 75 -10.74 -16.40 -1.05
N PRO A 76 -11.07 -17.34 -0.13
CA PRO A 76 -11.08 -18.80 -0.43
C PRO A 76 -12.13 -19.28 -1.43
N THR A 77 -12.89 -18.40 -2.08
CA THR A 77 -13.99 -18.75 -2.97
C THR A 77 -14.27 -17.63 -3.97
N ILE A 78 -13.59 -17.65 -5.12
CA ILE A 78 -14.21 -17.20 -6.37
C ILE A 78 -14.19 -18.40 -7.30
N THR A 79 -15.25 -19.21 -7.21
CA THR A 79 -15.40 -20.48 -7.93
C THR A 79 -15.85 -20.30 -9.38
N ASP A 80 -15.96 -19.07 -9.89
CA ASP A 80 -16.39 -18.82 -11.26
C ASP A 80 -15.28 -18.16 -12.07
N SER A 81 -14.54 -19.00 -12.79
CA SER A 81 -13.42 -18.61 -13.65
C SER A 81 -13.82 -17.61 -14.73
N LYS A 82 -15.12 -17.43 -15.03
CA LYS A 82 -15.62 -16.46 -16.02
C LYS A 82 -15.62 -15.01 -15.56
N GLN A 83 -15.56 -14.72 -14.26
CA GLN A 83 -15.50 -13.33 -13.75
C GLN A 83 -14.07 -12.80 -13.63
N VAL A 84 -13.06 -13.67 -13.63
CA VAL A 84 -11.65 -13.31 -13.39
C VAL A 84 -10.87 -13.09 -14.69
N ILE A 85 -11.30 -13.68 -15.80
CA ILE A 85 -10.62 -13.61 -17.10
C ILE A 85 -10.39 -12.17 -17.63
N PRO A 86 -11.30 -11.19 -17.47
CA PRO A 86 -11.06 -9.85 -18.03
C PRO A 86 -9.91 -9.08 -17.38
N TYR A 87 -9.43 -9.51 -16.20
CA TYR A 87 -8.39 -8.82 -15.45
C TYR A 87 -6.97 -9.38 -15.66
N ILE A 88 -6.85 -10.59 -16.22
CA ILE A 88 -5.56 -11.30 -16.40
C ILE A 88 -5.00 -11.18 -17.83
N LEU A 89 -5.80 -10.70 -18.78
CA LEU A 89 -5.39 -10.54 -20.18
C LEU A 89 -5.58 -9.09 -20.66
N ASN A 90 -4.60 -8.25 -20.36
CA ASN A 90 -4.22 -7.07 -21.16
C ASN A 90 -2.77 -6.67 -20.83
#